data_AF-A0A3M1PNV7-F1
#
_entry.id   AF-A0A3M1PNV7-F1
#
_cell.length_a   1.000
_cell.length_b   1.000
_cell.length_c   1.000
_cell.angle_alpha   90.00
_cell.angle_beta   90.00
_cell.angle_gamma   90.00
#
_symmetry.space_group_name_H-M   'P 1'
#
loop_
_entity.id
_entity.type
_entity.pdbx_description
1 polymer ?
#
loop_
_entity_poly.entity_id
_entity_poly.type
_entity_poly.pdbx_seq_one_letter_code
_entity_poly.pdbx_strand_id
1 'polypeptide(L)'
;MTPRGKSGLVILGTLLIGILIGALGSGALRQTRRHRFHSMPPDMRFLHFVKRVVKPTPEQEKAFDAIIQRRSRQIAEINEQHETQILAIFDSLRTELSSLLTDEQRVRLEERLKQGISQRIKAKVAELARELSLTEVQQEKIEAIFKQRMPGREIGRPPSPGGPPDFREHMRTQWEKIHAEIEAVLTPEQREKYQDLKHRHRFLFGPESGPHFHRGLREPGDTKAHPKPGDRP
;
A
#
# COMPACT_ATOMS: atom_id res chain seq x y z
N MET A 1 18.41 35.22 -45.70
CA MET A 1 17.45 34.10 -45.49
C MET A 1 16.26 34.29 -46.41
N THR A 2 15.95 33.31 -47.25
CA THR A 2 14.80 33.38 -48.17
C THR A 2 13.49 33.33 -47.38
N PRO A 3 12.42 34.03 -47.83
CA PRO A 3 11.13 34.08 -47.13
C PRO A 3 10.49 32.69 -46.91
N ARG A 4 10.83 31.71 -47.75
CA ARG A 4 10.43 30.31 -47.59
C ARG A 4 11.07 29.63 -46.37
N GLY A 5 12.32 29.96 -46.03
CA GLY A 5 13.01 29.41 -44.86
C GLY A 5 12.45 29.90 -43.53
N LYS A 6 11.98 31.16 -43.47
CA LYS A 6 11.35 31.72 -42.26
C LYS A 6 10.00 31.08 -41.97
N SER A 7 9.21 30.82 -43.03
CA SER A 7 7.89 30.20 -42.91
C SER A 7 7.97 28.76 -42.42
N GLY A 8 8.96 27.98 -42.91
CA GLY A 8 9.20 26.61 -42.42
C GLY A 8 9.58 26.57 -40.93
N LEU A 9 10.32 27.58 -40.46
CA LEU A 9 10.78 27.66 -39.07
C LEU A 9 9.62 27.96 -38.11
N VAL A 10 8.64 28.78 -38.54
CA VAL A 10 7.42 29.08 -37.75
C VAL A 10 6.51 27.86 -37.65
N ILE A 11 6.34 27.09 -38.73
CA ILE A 11 5.54 25.86 -38.73
C ILE A 11 6.18 24.79 -37.84
N LEU A 12 7.51 24.62 -37.93
CA LEU A 12 8.22 23.66 -37.08
C LEU A 12 8.14 24.05 -35.60
N GLY A 13 8.26 25.34 -35.29
CA GLY A 13 8.14 25.85 -33.92
C GLY A 13 6.75 25.59 -33.32
N THR A 14 5.69 25.88 -34.06
CA THR A 14 4.31 25.65 -33.59
C THR A 14 3.98 24.16 -33.44
N LEU A 15 4.49 23.30 -34.32
CA LEU A 15 4.34 21.85 -34.20
C LEU A 15 5.03 21.30 -32.92
N LEU A 16 6.26 21.75 -32.65
CA LEU A 16 7.00 21.33 -31.46
C LEU A 16 6.30 21.78 -30.17
N ILE A 17 5.74 22.99 -30.15
CA ILE A 17 4.94 23.50 -29.03
C ILE A 17 3.68 22.64 -28.83
N GLY A 18 2.98 22.30 -29.91
CA GLY A 18 1.79 21.43 -29.85
C GLY A 18 2.11 20.03 -29.30
N ILE A 19 3.23 19.43 -29.73
CA ILE A 19 3.69 18.13 -29.22
C ILE A 19 4.05 18.22 -27.73
N LEU A 20 4.75 19.28 -27.32
CA LEU A 20 5.10 19.52 -25.91
C LEU A 20 3.86 19.64 -25.02
N ILE A 21 2.88 20.46 -25.44
CA ILE A 21 1.62 20.65 -24.70
C ILE A 21 0.84 19.33 -24.64
N GLY A 22 0.75 18.59 -25.76
CA GLY A 22 0.06 17.31 -25.82
C GLY A 22 0.70 16.23 -24.92
N ALA A 23 2.04 16.16 -24.91
CA ALA A 23 2.79 15.21 -24.10
C ALA A 23 2.68 15.52 -22.60
N LEU A 24 2.82 16.80 -22.21
CA LEU A 24 2.73 17.25 -20.82
C LEU A 24 1.29 17.10 -20.27
N GLY A 25 0.28 17.48 -21.05
CA GLY A 25 -1.13 17.35 -20.65
C GLY A 25 -1.55 15.89 -20.46
N SER A 26 -1.13 15.00 -21.38
CA SER A 26 -1.42 13.57 -21.29
C SER A 26 -0.68 12.90 -20.12
N GLY A 27 0.56 13.31 -19.87
CA GLY A 27 1.36 12.83 -18.74
C GLY A 27 0.75 13.18 -17.39
N ALA A 28 0.40 14.45 -17.19
CA ALA A 28 -0.18 14.93 -15.94
C ALA A 28 -1.54 14.29 -15.62
N LEU A 29 -2.44 14.16 -16.61
CA LEU A 29 -3.74 13.51 -16.42
C LEU A 29 -3.61 12.01 -16.11
N ARG A 30 -2.67 11.32 -16.74
CA ARG A 30 -2.41 9.89 -16.52
C ARG A 30 -1.79 9.64 -15.14
N GLN A 31 -0.92 10.53 -14.67
CA GLN A 31 -0.31 10.47 -13.33
C GLN A 31 -1.34 10.69 -12.23
N THR A 32 -2.21 11.70 -12.35
CA THR A 32 -3.26 12.00 -11.37
C THR A 32 -4.31 10.88 -11.28
N ARG A 33 -4.66 10.23 -12.41
CA ARG A 33 -5.57 9.06 -12.42
C ARG A 33 -4.92 7.82 -11.81
N ARG A 34 -3.63 7.61 -12.05
CA ARG A 34 -2.89 6.48 -11.50
C ARG A 34 -2.72 6.59 -9.98
N HIS A 35 -2.41 7.80 -9.48
CA HIS A 35 -2.30 8.06 -8.03
C HIS A 35 -3.62 7.85 -7.30
N ARG A 36 -4.75 8.35 -7.84
CA ARG A 36 -6.10 8.11 -7.29
C ARG A 36 -6.50 6.64 -7.22
N PHE A 37 -6.06 5.82 -8.16
CA PHE A 37 -6.40 4.38 -8.17
C PHE A 37 -5.53 3.57 -7.19
N HIS A 38 -4.27 3.93 -7.01
CA HIS A 38 -3.38 3.27 -6.05
C HIS A 38 -3.65 3.70 -4.60
N SER A 39 -4.17 4.90 -4.38
CA SER A 39 -4.56 5.38 -3.04
C SER A 39 -5.87 4.81 -2.53
N MET A 40 -6.70 4.22 -3.40
CA MET A 40 -7.93 3.54 -2.97
C MET A 40 -7.61 2.25 -2.20
N PRO A 41 -8.32 1.98 -1.09
CA PRO A 41 -8.32 0.69 -0.44
C PRO A 41 -8.60 -0.45 -1.45
N PRO A 42 -7.93 -1.61 -1.35
CA PRO A 42 -8.08 -2.71 -2.32
C PRO A 42 -9.54 -3.12 -2.58
N ASP A 43 -10.38 -3.08 -1.54
CA ASP A 43 -11.82 -3.35 -1.58
C ASP A 43 -12.60 -2.29 -2.40
N MET A 44 -12.17 -1.03 -2.36
CA MET A 44 -12.76 0.05 -3.14
C MET A 44 -12.29 0.10 -4.59
N ARG A 45 -11.11 -0.47 -4.91
CA ARG A 45 -10.57 -0.48 -6.28
C ARG A 45 -11.45 -1.26 -7.25
N PHE A 46 -11.94 -2.42 -6.83
CA PHE A 46 -12.87 -3.22 -7.64
C PHE A 46 -14.19 -2.47 -7.84
N LEU A 47 -14.77 -1.92 -6.77
CA LEU A 47 -16.05 -1.21 -6.86
C LEU A 47 -15.97 0.05 -7.74
N HIS A 48 -14.87 0.81 -7.64
CA HIS A 48 -14.61 1.94 -8.53
C HIS A 48 -14.36 1.48 -9.98
N PHE A 49 -13.72 0.32 -10.18
CA PHE A 49 -13.59 -0.27 -11.51
C PHE A 49 -14.97 -0.61 -12.10
N VAL A 50 -15.84 -1.25 -11.33
CA VAL A 50 -17.22 -1.57 -11.78
C VAL A 50 -17.98 -0.29 -12.12
N LYS A 51 -17.95 0.76 -11.27
CA LYS A 51 -18.59 2.05 -11.59
C LYS A 51 -18.11 2.65 -12.91
N ARG A 52 -16.81 2.55 -13.18
CA ARG A 52 -16.18 3.07 -14.40
C ARG A 52 -16.56 2.29 -15.66
N VAL A 53 -16.70 0.97 -15.55
CA VAL A 53 -17.09 0.10 -16.66
C VAL A 53 -18.58 0.23 -16.95
N VAL A 54 -19.41 0.20 -15.91
CA VAL A 54 -20.87 0.24 -16.03
C VAL A 54 -21.37 1.62 -16.43
N LYS A 55 -20.71 2.70 -16.00
CA LYS A 55 -21.11 4.10 -16.26
C LYS A 55 -22.61 4.34 -16.00
N PRO A 56 -23.06 4.24 -14.73
CA PRO A 56 -24.47 4.40 -14.40
C PRO A 56 -24.99 5.78 -14.86
N THR A 57 -26.27 5.83 -15.26
CA THR A 57 -26.92 7.11 -15.59
C THR A 57 -27.04 8.00 -14.35
N PRO A 58 -27.26 9.33 -14.48
CA PRO A 58 -27.41 10.21 -13.32
C PRO A 58 -28.51 9.77 -12.35
N GLU A 59 -29.59 9.18 -12.88
CA GLU A 59 -30.71 8.64 -12.10
C GLU A 59 -30.32 7.36 -11.34
N GLN A 60 -29.42 6.54 -11.91
CA GLN A 60 -28.94 5.28 -11.31
C GLN A 60 -27.80 5.49 -10.32
N GLU A 61 -27.09 6.62 -10.39
CA GLU A 61 -25.87 6.86 -9.62
C GLU A 61 -26.10 6.74 -8.11
N LYS A 62 -27.20 7.31 -7.60
CA LYS A 62 -27.55 7.24 -6.18
C LYS A 62 -27.79 5.80 -5.71
N ALA A 63 -28.47 4.99 -6.51
CA ALA A 63 -28.72 3.58 -6.19
C ALA A 63 -27.43 2.76 -6.24
N PHE A 64 -26.59 3.03 -7.24
CA PHE A 64 -25.30 2.37 -7.42
C PHE A 64 -24.34 2.66 -6.25
N ASP A 65 -24.26 3.93 -5.82
CA ASP A 65 -23.42 4.35 -4.69
C ASP A 65 -23.90 3.73 -3.37
N ALA A 66 -25.22 3.64 -3.16
CA ALA A 66 -25.78 2.96 -1.99
C ALA A 66 -25.42 1.47 -1.94
N ILE A 67 -25.42 0.78 -3.10
CA ILE A 67 -24.98 -0.63 -3.18
C ILE A 67 -23.49 -0.75 -2.87
N ILE A 68 -22.66 0.09 -3.48
CA ILE A 68 -21.21 0.12 -3.22
C ILE A 68 -20.93 0.31 -1.73
N GLN A 69 -21.56 1.31 -1.10
CA GLN A 69 -21.34 1.61 0.31
C GLN A 69 -21.74 0.45 1.22
N ARG A 70 -22.83 -0.25 0.91
CA ARG A 70 -23.25 -1.43 1.68
C ARG A 70 -22.26 -2.58 1.54
N ARG A 71 -21.81 -2.86 0.31
CA ARG A 71 -20.89 -3.97 0.03
C ARG A 71 -19.47 -3.69 0.53
N SER A 72 -19.01 -2.44 0.50
CA SER A 72 -17.71 -2.08 1.08
C SER A 72 -17.69 -2.30 2.59
N ARG A 73 -18.78 -1.99 3.32
CA ARG A 73 -18.89 -2.34 4.75
C ARG A 73 -18.79 -3.85 4.99
N GLN A 74 -19.48 -4.65 4.18
CA GLN A 74 -19.41 -6.11 4.28
C GLN A 74 -18.00 -6.66 4.00
N ILE A 75 -17.32 -6.13 2.98
CA ILE A 75 -15.93 -6.53 2.69
C ILE A 75 -15.00 -6.11 3.84
N ALA A 76 -15.20 -4.91 4.42
CA ALA A 76 -14.43 -4.47 5.57
C ALA A 76 -14.62 -5.41 6.78
N GLU A 77 -15.86 -5.82 7.05
CA GLU A 77 -16.19 -6.77 8.13
C GLU A 77 -15.59 -8.15 7.88
N ILE A 78 -15.66 -8.68 6.65
CA ILE A 78 -15.03 -9.96 6.29
C ILE A 78 -13.51 -9.87 6.47
N ASN A 79 -12.88 -8.80 5.99
CA ASN A 79 -11.44 -8.59 6.16
C ASN A 79 -11.07 -8.49 7.64
N GLU A 80 -11.89 -7.81 8.44
CA GLU A 80 -11.70 -7.72 9.89
C GLU A 80 -11.85 -9.08 10.56
N GLN A 81 -12.76 -9.95 10.15
CA GLN A 81 -12.84 -11.31 10.70
C GLN A 81 -11.65 -12.17 10.28
N HIS A 82 -11.28 -12.11 9.00
CA HIS A 82 -10.19 -12.90 8.44
C HIS A 82 -8.82 -12.52 9.00
N GLU A 83 -8.57 -11.24 9.25
CA GLU A 83 -7.31 -10.81 9.84
C GLU A 83 -7.10 -11.44 11.25
N THR A 84 -8.17 -11.64 12.03
CA THR A 84 -8.11 -12.30 13.36
C THR A 84 -7.64 -13.73 13.20
N GLN A 85 -8.23 -14.43 12.23
CA GLN A 85 -7.92 -15.82 11.94
C GLN A 85 -6.49 -15.95 11.41
N ILE A 86 -6.07 -15.06 10.53
CA ILE A 86 -4.70 -15.04 9.99
C ILE A 86 -3.69 -14.82 11.13
N LEU A 87 -3.95 -13.86 12.02
CA LEU A 87 -3.08 -13.62 13.18
C LEU A 87 -2.97 -14.86 14.07
N ALA A 88 -4.09 -15.53 14.35
CA ALA A 88 -4.10 -16.78 15.11
C ALA A 88 -3.28 -17.87 14.40
N ILE A 89 -3.43 -18.04 13.08
CA ILE A 89 -2.66 -19.01 12.29
C ILE A 89 -1.16 -18.72 12.39
N PHE A 90 -0.73 -17.46 12.26
CA PHE A 90 0.68 -17.11 12.39
C PHE A 90 1.23 -17.38 13.79
N ASP A 91 0.45 -17.11 14.83
CA ASP A 91 0.87 -17.35 16.21
C ASP A 91 0.97 -18.87 16.50
N SER A 92 0.02 -19.67 16.00
CA SER A 92 0.09 -21.14 16.07
C SER A 92 1.29 -21.68 15.30
N LEU A 93 1.46 -21.26 14.04
CA LEU A 93 2.61 -21.64 13.22
C LEU A 93 3.93 -21.34 13.93
N ARG A 94 4.05 -20.17 14.57
CA ARG A 94 5.26 -19.79 15.29
C ARG A 94 5.52 -20.69 16.50
N THR A 95 4.47 -21.01 17.25
CA THR A 95 4.56 -21.90 18.40
C THR A 95 5.01 -23.29 17.97
N GLU A 96 4.36 -23.85 16.94
CA GLU A 96 4.70 -25.15 16.37
C GLU A 96 6.15 -25.19 15.87
N LEU A 97 6.55 -24.20 15.06
CA LEU A 97 7.93 -24.10 14.57
C LEU A 97 8.94 -23.97 15.71
N SER A 98 8.63 -23.24 16.77
CA SER A 98 9.58 -23.03 17.89
C SER A 98 9.99 -24.32 18.60
N SER A 99 9.18 -25.38 18.51
CA SER A 99 9.51 -26.70 19.06
C SER A 99 10.40 -27.55 18.14
N LEU A 100 10.43 -27.22 16.84
CA LEU A 100 11.14 -27.97 15.81
C LEU A 100 12.48 -27.33 15.41
N LEU A 101 12.66 -26.03 15.66
CA LEU A 101 13.85 -25.29 15.27
C LEU A 101 14.97 -25.44 16.30
N THR A 102 16.19 -25.66 15.82
CA THR A 102 17.40 -25.48 16.62
C THR A 102 17.60 -24.01 17.00
N ASP A 103 18.47 -23.74 17.97
CA ASP A 103 18.77 -22.37 18.38
C ASP A 103 19.36 -21.55 17.23
N GLU A 104 20.24 -22.13 16.41
CA GLU A 104 20.80 -21.45 15.23
C GLU A 104 19.73 -21.20 14.15
N GLN A 105 18.78 -22.11 13.98
CA GLN A 105 17.67 -21.92 13.05
C GLN A 105 16.72 -20.82 13.54
N ARG A 106 16.48 -20.74 14.84
CA ARG A 106 15.66 -19.68 15.47
C ARG A 106 16.29 -18.32 15.26
N VAL A 107 17.59 -18.18 15.56
CA VAL A 107 18.32 -16.92 15.36
C VAL A 107 18.27 -16.47 13.89
N ARG A 108 18.55 -17.37 12.94
CA ARG A 108 18.49 -17.05 11.49
C ARG A 108 17.09 -16.62 11.05
N LEU A 109 16.05 -17.28 11.53
CA LEU A 109 14.67 -16.91 11.21
C LEU A 109 14.32 -15.54 11.78
N GLU A 110 14.69 -15.25 13.02
CA GLU A 110 14.46 -13.95 13.65
C GLU A 110 15.18 -12.81 12.94
N GLU A 111 16.45 -13.01 12.56
CA GLU A 111 17.19 -12.03 11.77
C GLU A 111 16.51 -11.76 10.44
N ARG A 112 16.01 -12.81 9.76
CA ARG A 112 15.31 -12.66 8.49
C ARG A 112 13.99 -11.89 8.66
N LEU A 113 13.25 -12.16 9.73
CA LEU A 113 12.02 -11.42 10.05
C LEU A 113 12.32 -9.95 10.38
N LYS A 114 13.34 -9.67 11.18
CA LYS A 114 13.81 -8.31 11.51
C LYS A 114 14.22 -7.55 10.25
N GLN A 115 14.95 -8.19 9.34
CA GLN A 115 15.31 -7.61 8.04
C GLN A 115 14.06 -7.27 7.22
N GLY A 116 13.10 -8.18 7.12
CA GLY A 116 11.84 -7.95 6.41
C GLY A 116 11.08 -6.74 6.95
N ILE A 117 10.95 -6.64 8.27
CA ILE A 117 10.29 -5.51 8.94
C ILE A 117 11.05 -4.20 8.66
N SER A 118 12.37 -4.20 8.80
CA SER A 118 13.20 -3.02 8.52
C SER A 118 13.01 -2.50 7.08
N GLN A 119 12.97 -3.41 6.10
CA GLN A 119 12.74 -3.01 4.71
C GLN A 119 11.34 -2.43 4.48
N ARG A 120 10.32 -2.96 5.16
CA ARG A 120 8.95 -2.42 5.10
C ARG A 120 8.86 -1.04 5.73
N ILE A 121 9.53 -0.84 6.86
CA ILE A 121 9.64 0.47 7.52
C ILE A 121 10.30 1.46 6.56
N LYS A 122 11.43 1.10 5.95
CA LYS A 122 12.12 1.97 4.98
C LYS A 122 11.24 2.32 3.78
N ALA A 123 10.56 1.33 3.20
CA ALA A 123 9.64 1.57 2.08
C ALA A 123 8.52 2.54 2.47
N LYS A 124 7.99 2.40 3.69
CA LYS A 124 6.96 3.27 4.23
C LYS A 124 7.45 4.70 4.48
N VAL A 125 8.65 4.85 5.05
CA VAL A 125 9.29 6.16 5.23
C VAL A 125 9.55 6.83 3.89
N ALA A 126 10.02 6.09 2.89
CA ALA A 126 10.22 6.60 1.53
C ALA A 126 8.92 7.04 0.85
N GLU A 127 7.79 6.39 1.15
CA GLU A 127 6.47 6.84 0.69
C GLU A 127 6.02 8.12 1.40
N LEU A 128 6.16 8.20 2.73
CA LEU A 128 5.89 9.42 3.48
C LEU A 128 6.79 10.58 3.04
N ALA A 129 8.06 10.30 2.72
CA ALA A 129 9.01 11.28 2.22
C ALA A 129 8.56 11.89 0.88
N ARG A 130 8.06 11.06 -0.03
CA ARG A 130 7.51 11.51 -1.31
C ARG A 130 6.23 12.32 -1.15
N GLU A 131 5.36 11.92 -0.24
CA GLU A 131 4.07 12.60 -0.05
C GLU A 131 4.22 13.89 0.77
N LEU A 132 5.07 13.94 1.78
CA LEU A 132 5.18 15.08 2.71
C LEU A 132 6.43 15.93 2.47
N SER A 133 7.23 15.60 1.46
CA SER A 133 8.52 16.24 1.19
C SER A 133 9.40 16.26 2.44
N LEU A 134 9.58 15.11 3.08
CA LEU A 134 10.33 15.02 4.35
C LEU A 134 11.83 15.26 4.15
N THR A 135 12.44 15.98 5.07
CA THR A 135 13.90 16.11 5.12
C THR A 135 14.56 14.80 5.57
N GLU A 136 15.84 14.61 5.29
CA GLU A 136 16.60 13.42 5.73
C GLU A 136 16.53 13.24 7.26
N VAL A 137 16.69 14.33 8.00
CA VAL A 137 16.57 14.34 9.47
C VAL A 137 15.18 13.91 9.94
N GLN A 138 14.10 14.28 9.23
CA GLN A 138 12.75 13.84 9.55
C GLN A 138 12.55 12.36 9.22
N GLN A 139 13.09 11.89 8.09
CA GLN A 139 13.01 10.49 7.68
C GLN A 139 13.69 9.56 8.71
N GLU A 140 14.87 9.91 9.19
CA GLU A 140 15.59 9.14 10.21
C GLU A 140 14.81 9.07 11.53
N LYS A 141 14.24 10.20 11.98
CA LYS A 141 13.40 10.25 13.19
C LYS A 141 12.17 9.36 13.05
N ILE A 142 11.50 9.39 11.89
CA ILE A 142 10.31 8.57 11.63
C ILE A 142 10.69 7.09 11.53
N GLU A 143 11.81 6.74 10.89
CA GLU A 143 12.32 5.37 10.85
C GLU A 143 12.61 4.83 12.26
N ALA A 144 13.20 5.66 13.13
CA ALA A 144 13.47 5.31 14.52
C ALA A 144 12.17 5.06 15.32
N ILE A 145 11.15 5.92 15.16
CA ILE A 145 9.83 5.75 15.77
C ILE A 145 9.23 4.39 15.39
N PHE A 146 9.27 4.04 14.09
CA PHE A 146 8.78 2.75 13.62
C PHE A 146 9.56 1.57 14.20
N LYS A 147 10.89 1.61 14.22
CA LYS A 147 11.72 0.52 14.77
C LYS A 147 11.49 0.32 16.27
N GLN A 148 11.31 1.42 17.01
CA GLN A 148 11.09 1.37 18.45
C GLN A 148 9.71 0.81 18.79
N ARG A 149 8.68 1.19 18.05
CA ARG A 149 7.27 0.87 18.36
C ARG A 149 6.74 -0.37 17.65
N MET A 150 7.42 -0.83 16.61
CA MET A 150 7.12 -2.09 15.91
C MET A 150 8.27 -3.09 16.08
N PRO A 151 8.54 -3.56 17.31
CA PRO A 151 9.53 -4.62 17.49
C PRO A 151 9.04 -5.87 16.74
N GLY A 152 9.98 -6.54 16.08
CA GLY A 152 9.68 -7.79 15.40
C GLY A 152 9.10 -8.83 16.35
N ARG A 153 8.22 -9.69 15.84
CA ARG A 153 7.67 -10.81 16.59
C ARG A 153 8.76 -11.88 16.82
N GLU A 154 9.35 -11.90 18.01
CA GLU A 154 10.39 -12.86 18.45
C GLU A 154 9.92 -14.31 18.45
N ILE A 155 10.67 -15.26 17.90
CA ILE A 155 10.24 -16.67 17.81
C ILE A 155 10.21 -17.29 19.21
N GLY A 156 9.08 -17.92 19.57
CA GLY A 156 8.91 -18.58 20.87
C GLY A 156 8.38 -17.70 22.00
N ARG A 157 8.15 -16.41 21.76
CA ARG A 157 7.34 -15.61 22.69
C ARG A 157 5.91 -16.22 22.77
N PRO A 158 5.27 -16.29 23.94
CA PRO A 158 3.91 -16.80 24.02
C PRO A 158 2.96 -15.93 23.18
N PRO A 159 1.82 -16.50 22.70
CA PRO A 159 0.74 -15.71 22.12
C PRO A 159 0.36 -14.55 23.06
N SER A 160 -0.12 -13.43 22.52
CA SER A 160 -0.59 -12.34 23.40
C SER A 160 -1.63 -12.89 24.39
N PRO A 161 -1.50 -12.59 25.70
CA PRO A 161 -2.54 -12.91 26.67
C PRO A 161 -3.86 -12.31 26.16
N GLY A 162 -4.87 -13.16 25.93
CA GLY A 162 -6.18 -12.77 25.41
C GLY A 162 -6.42 -12.96 23.90
N GLY A 163 -5.42 -13.43 23.15
CA GLY A 163 -5.60 -13.88 21.77
C GLY A 163 -5.62 -12.76 20.73
N PRO A 164 -6.13 -13.02 19.50
CA PRO A 164 -6.05 -12.07 18.39
C PRO A 164 -6.78 -10.73 18.59
N PRO A 165 -7.94 -10.63 19.29
CA PRO A 165 -8.58 -9.36 19.61
C PRO A 165 -7.69 -8.43 20.46
N ASP A 166 -7.08 -8.96 21.51
CA ASP A 166 -6.19 -8.18 22.40
C ASP A 166 -4.92 -7.74 21.68
N PHE A 167 -4.38 -8.61 20.81
CA PHE A 167 -3.27 -8.23 19.93
C PHE A 167 -3.63 -7.03 19.04
N ARG A 168 -4.85 -6.98 18.50
CA ARG A 168 -5.29 -5.85 17.66
C ARG A 168 -5.41 -4.56 18.44
N GLU A 169 -6.01 -4.61 19.62
CA GLU A 169 -6.13 -3.43 20.47
C GLU A 169 -4.75 -2.90 20.87
N HIS A 170 -3.83 -3.81 21.21
CA HIS A 170 -2.44 -3.46 21.45
C HIS A 170 -1.81 -2.78 20.23
N MET A 171 -1.95 -3.37 19.03
CA MET A 171 -1.41 -2.78 17.81
C MET A 171 -2.04 -1.42 17.49
N ARG A 172 -3.35 -1.27 17.63
CA ARG A 172 -4.05 0.01 17.44
C ARG A 172 -3.47 1.08 18.34
N THR A 173 -3.27 0.75 19.62
CA THR A 173 -2.65 1.65 20.59
C THR A 173 -1.22 2.02 20.20
N GLN A 174 -0.42 1.07 19.71
CA GLN A 174 0.93 1.36 19.19
C GLN A 174 0.87 2.28 17.97
N TRP A 175 -0.08 2.06 17.06
CA TRP A 175 -0.28 2.91 15.88
C TRP A 175 -0.68 4.34 16.26
N GLU A 176 -1.60 4.52 17.20
CA GLU A 176 -1.98 5.84 17.72
C GLU A 176 -0.77 6.58 18.29
N LYS A 177 0.10 5.88 19.04
CA LYS A 177 1.36 6.46 19.54
C LYS A 177 2.35 6.79 18.43
N ILE A 178 2.51 5.91 17.44
CA ILE A 178 3.34 6.16 16.25
C ILE A 178 2.86 7.44 15.54
N HIS A 179 1.55 7.60 15.34
CA HIS A 179 1.02 8.80 14.69
C HIS A 179 1.33 10.06 15.48
N ALA A 180 1.11 10.05 16.79
CA ALA A 180 1.40 11.20 17.64
C ALA A 180 2.87 11.62 17.58
N GLU A 181 3.80 10.65 17.59
CA GLU A 181 5.23 10.93 17.48
C GLU A 181 5.64 11.41 16.09
N ILE A 182 5.06 10.84 15.03
CA ILE A 182 5.30 11.32 13.67
C ILE A 182 4.82 12.78 13.56
N GLU A 183 3.61 13.09 14.02
CA GLU A 183 3.08 14.46 13.98
C GLU A 183 3.96 15.47 14.71
N ALA A 184 4.62 15.07 15.80
CA ALA A 184 5.57 15.93 16.52
C ALA A 184 6.86 16.24 15.72
N VAL A 185 7.21 15.41 14.73
CA VAL A 185 8.38 15.60 13.85
C VAL A 185 8.05 16.44 12.61
N LEU A 186 6.78 16.59 12.28
CA LEU A 186 6.30 17.29 11.09
C LEU A 186 6.10 18.79 11.31
N THR A 187 6.27 19.59 10.26
CA THR A 187 5.87 21.01 10.26
C THR A 187 4.35 21.15 10.30
N PRO A 188 3.78 22.33 10.63
CA PRO A 188 2.34 22.56 10.58
C PRO A 188 1.71 22.19 9.22
N GLU A 189 2.34 22.59 8.12
CA GLU A 189 1.86 22.28 6.76
C GLU A 189 1.93 20.77 6.44
N GLN A 190 3.00 20.10 6.87
CA GLN A 190 3.14 18.66 6.70
C GLN A 190 2.12 17.87 7.53
N ARG A 191 1.76 18.35 8.73
CA ARG A 191 0.76 17.72 9.58
C ARG A 191 -0.62 17.72 8.94
N GLU A 192 -1.03 18.83 8.33
CA GLU A 192 -2.31 18.90 7.62
C GLU A 192 -2.36 17.86 6.49
N LYS A 193 -1.30 17.80 5.67
CA LYS A 193 -1.19 16.80 4.60
C LYS A 193 -1.14 15.37 5.13
N TYR A 194 -0.52 15.15 6.28
CA TYR A 194 -0.46 13.84 6.95
C TYR A 194 -1.83 13.36 7.41
N GLN A 195 -2.67 14.23 8.00
CA GLN A 195 -4.03 13.87 8.39
C GLN A 195 -4.89 13.49 7.18
N ASP A 196 -4.81 14.25 6.10
CA ASP A 196 -5.50 13.93 4.84
C ASP A 196 -4.98 12.59 4.24
N LEU A 197 -3.67 12.32 4.35
CA LEU A 197 -3.10 11.04 3.93
C LEU A 197 -3.60 9.87 4.81
N LYS A 198 -3.77 10.09 6.12
CA LYS A 198 -4.30 9.10 7.08
C LYS A 198 -5.73 8.66 6.75
N HIS A 199 -6.58 9.60 6.36
CA HIS A 199 -7.95 9.30 5.96
C HIS A 199 -8.03 8.56 4.62
N ARG A 200 -7.10 8.83 3.70
CA ARG A 200 -7.09 8.22 2.35
C ARG A 200 -6.42 6.85 2.30
N HIS A 201 -5.33 6.67 3.03
CA HIS A 201 -4.51 5.46 2.98
C HIS A 201 -4.57 4.67 4.28
N ARG A 202 -5.69 4.01 4.56
CA ARG A 202 -5.80 3.10 5.71
C ARG A 202 -4.68 2.03 5.73
N PHE A 203 -4.17 1.65 4.55
CA PHE A 203 -3.04 0.72 4.39
C PHE A 203 -1.69 1.28 4.89
N LEU A 204 -1.47 2.61 4.78
CA LEU A 204 -0.26 3.24 5.29
C LEU A 204 -0.34 3.57 6.77
N PHE A 205 -1.48 3.44 7.44
CA PHE A 205 -1.65 3.95 8.80
C PHE A 205 -2.42 3.02 9.74
N GLY A 206 -2.75 1.80 9.31
CA GLY A 206 -3.40 0.80 10.16
C GLY A 206 -2.46 -0.34 10.58
N PRO A 207 -2.85 -1.15 11.59
CA PRO A 207 -2.31 -2.50 11.74
C PRO A 207 -2.43 -3.18 10.38
N GLU A 208 -1.31 -3.72 9.91
CA GLU A 208 -1.26 -4.32 8.59
C GLU A 208 -2.41 -5.30 8.44
N SER A 209 -3.31 -5.00 7.50
CA SER A 209 -4.40 -5.87 7.13
C SER A 209 -3.81 -7.12 6.48
N GLY A 210 -3.41 -8.08 7.33
CA GLY A 210 -2.84 -9.38 6.98
C GLY A 210 -1.59 -9.34 6.09
N PRO A 211 -0.96 -10.49 5.85
CA PRO A 211 0.00 -10.63 4.76
C PRO A 211 -0.76 -10.38 3.46
N HIS A 212 -0.35 -9.35 2.74
CA HIS A 212 -0.56 -9.35 1.30
C HIS A 212 0.28 -10.49 0.73
N PHE A 213 -0.36 -11.64 0.52
CA PHE A 213 0.15 -12.61 -0.42
C PHE A 213 0.22 -11.90 -1.76
N HIS A 214 1.40 -11.37 -2.09
CA HIS A 214 1.73 -11.00 -3.45
C HIS A 214 1.45 -12.24 -4.29
N ARG A 215 0.51 -12.09 -5.23
CA ARG A 215 0.30 -13.03 -6.34
C ARG A 215 1.64 -13.16 -7.07
N GLY A 216 2.43 -14.16 -6.70
CA GLY A 216 3.79 -14.30 -7.21
C GLY A 216 4.76 -15.11 -6.35
N LEU A 217 4.32 -16.18 -5.69
CA LEU A 217 5.22 -17.33 -5.54
C LEU A 217 5.23 -18.05 -6.88
N ARG A 218 5.96 -17.49 -7.83
CA ARG A 218 6.38 -18.23 -9.01
C ARG A 218 7.57 -19.04 -8.53
N GLU A 219 7.41 -20.35 -8.44
CA GLU A 219 8.53 -21.23 -8.11
C GLU A 219 9.68 -20.96 -9.10
N PRO A 220 10.94 -20.89 -8.63
CA PRO A 220 12.08 -20.79 -9.51
C PRO A 220 12.22 -22.12 -10.28
N GLY A 221 11.51 -22.23 -11.39
CA GLY A 221 11.44 -23.44 -12.21
C GLY A 221 10.27 -23.49 -13.20
N ASP A 222 9.24 -22.66 -13.02
CA ASP A 222 8.02 -22.73 -13.84
C ASP A 222 8.11 -21.85 -15.10
N THR A 223 8.97 -22.27 -16.03
CA THR A 223 9.06 -21.78 -17.42
C THR A 223 8.41 -22.75 -18.40
N LYS A 224 7.24 -23.32 -18.06
CA LYS A 224 6.42 -23.98 -19.08
C LYS A 224 5.41 -22.99 -19.64
N ALA A 225 5.64 -22.64 -20.90
CA ALA A 225 4.75 -21.81 -21.71
C ALA A 225 3.31 -22.30 -21.59
N HIS A 226 2.38 -21.39 -21.33
CA HIS A 226 0.96 -21.66 -21.49
C HIS A 226 0.71 -22.12 -22.94
N PRO A 227 0.06 -23.27 -23.17
CA PRO A 227 -0.40 -23.61 -24.51
C PRO A 227 -1.46 -22.59 -24.93
N LYS A 228 -1.37 -22.12 -26.18
CA LYS A 228 -2.34 -21.19 -26.76
C LYS A 228 -3.72 -21.86 -26.77
N PRO A 229 -4.81 -21.11 -26.55
CA PRO A 229 -6.16 -21.65 -26.67
C PRO A 229 -6.41 -21.97 -28.15
N GLY A 230 -6.36 -23.24 -28.49
CA GLY A 230 -6.45 -23.75 -29.86
C GLY A 230 -6.05 -25.21 -29.99
N ASP A 231 -5.20 -25.70 -29.07
CA ASP A 231 -4.80 -27.11 -29.05
C ASP A 231 -5.49 -27.85 -27.89
N ARG A 232 -6.70 -28.33 -28.14
CA ARG A 232 -7.20 -29.58 -27.53
C ARG A 232 -7.85 -30.42 -28.63
N PRO A 233 -7.62 -31.74 -28.63
CA PRO A 233 -8.24 -32.65 -29.60
C PRO A 233 -9.77 -32.67 -29.48
#